data_AF-A0A2H0QES9-F1
#
_entry.id   AF-A0A2H0QES9-F1
#
_cell.length_a   1.000
_cell.length_b   1.000
_cell.length_c   1.000
_cell.angle_alpha   90.00
_cell.angle_beta   90.00
_cell.angle_gamma   90.00
#
_symmetry.space_group_name_H-M   'P 1'
#
loop_
_entity.id
_entity.type
_entity.pdbx_description
1 polymer ?
#
loop_
_entity_poly.entity_id
_entity_poly.type
_entity_poly.pdbx_seq_one_letter_code
_entity_poly.pdbx_strand_id
1 'polypeptide(L)'
;MLKWKEPSNDDLKRLKAISILLDDDERFIHFLFHPRKSQLASSPETLKKEMKCFSSGEQTLLLIAMDIWGTYGGIHFDDLYTNLDPNTFKSCINSLAYIKRHLYR
;
A
#
# COMPACT_ATOMS: atom_id res chain seq x y z
N MET A 1 13.58 6.29 2.13
CA MET A 1 12.75 7.07 3.09
C MET A 1 12.16 8.36 2.46
N LEU A 2 10.83 8.52 2.49
CA LEU A 2 10.11 9.68 1.92
C LEU A 2 10.32 10.96 2.76
N LYS A 3 10.38 12.14 2.10
CA LYS A 3 10.58 13.45 2.74
C LYS A 3 9.42 14.40 2.42
N TRP A 4 8.21 14.00 2.80
CA TRP A 4 7.00 14.78 2.55
C TRP A 4 7.02 16.11 3.30
N LYS A 5 6.60 17.18 2.62
CA LYS A 5 6.33 18.46 3.27
C LYS A 5 4.90 18.44 3.80
N GLU A 6 4.75 18.60 5.11
CA GLU A 6 3.47 18.77 5.81
C GLU A 6 2.42 17.66 5.52
N PRO A 7 2.74 16.37 5.70
CA PRO A 7 1.72 15.33 5.55
C PRO A 7 0.65 15.47 6.64
N SER A 8 -0.60 15.14 6.31
CA SER A 8 -1.65 15.07 7.32
C SER A 8 -1.40 13.90 8.27
N ASN A 9 -2.00 13.94 9.47
CA ASN A 9 -1.90 12.82 10.41
C ASN A 9 -2.48 11.52 9.82
N ASP A 10 -3.53 11.60 9.01
CA ASP A 10 -4.12 10.43 8.38
C ASP A 10 -3.23 9.86 7.26
N ASP A 11 -2.54 10.71 6.51
CA ASP A 11 -1.53 10.26 5.55
C ASP A 11 -0.40 9.49 6.22
N LEU A 12 0.08 9.97 7.37
CA LEU A 12 1.11 9.28 8.15
C LEU A 12 0.63 7.91 8.64
N LYS A 13 -0.63 7.81 9.11
CA LYS A 13 -1.23 6.52 9.52
C LYS A 13 -1.36 5.56 8.33
N ARG A 14 -1.84 6.04 7.17
CA ARG A 14 -1.96 5.24 5.95
C ARG A 14 -0.59 4.75 5.48
N LEU A 15 0.40 5.65 5.42
CA LEU A 15 1.78 5.28 5.07
C LEU A 15 2.32 4.22 6.04
N LYS A 16 2.07 4.35 7.35
CA LYS A 16 2.53 3.34 8.32
C LYS A 16 1.86 1.98 8.11
N ALA A 17 0.55 1.95 7.83
CA ALA A 17 -0.17 0.72 7.52
C ALA A 17 0.38 0.06 6.24
N ILE A 18 0.66 0.85 5.22
CA ILE A 18 1.26 0.39 3.96
C ILE A 18 2.69 -0.11 4.18
N SER A 19 3.47 0.57 5.01
CA SER A 19 4.84 0.12 5.33
C SER A 19 4.83 -1.23 6.05
N ILE A 20 3.87 -1.47 6.96
CA ILE A 20 3.68 -2.79 7.59
C ILE A 20 3.28 -3.86 6.57
N LEU A 21 2.36 -3.54 5.65
CA LEU A 21 1.92 -4.48 4.59
C LEU A 21 3.11 -4.90 3.70
N LEU A 22 3.97 -3.95 3.36
CA LEU A 22 5.08 -4.11 2.44
C LEU A 22 6.40 -4.50 3.15
N ASP A 23 6.34 -4.85 4.43
CA ASP A 23 7.51 -5.19 5.27
C ASP A 23 8.65 -4.15 5.19
N ASP A 24 8.26 -2.87 5.19
CA ASP A 24 9.15 -1.71 5.03
C ASP A 24 10.04 -1.74 3.76
N ASP A 25 9.67 -2.50 2.71
CA ASP A 25 10.40 -2.56 1.44
C ASP A 25 10.39 -1.19 0.73
N GLU A 26 11.53 -0.51 0.78
CA GLU A 26 11.70 0.84 0.22
C GLU A 26 11.43 0.89 -1.29
N ARG A 27 11.62 -0.22 -2.02
CA ARG A 27 11.38 -0.27 -3.48
C ARG A 27 9.92 -0.03 -3.79
N PHE A 28 9.01 -0.67 -3.04
CA PHE A 28 7.57 -0.51 -3.22
C PHE A 28 7.09 0.85 -2.72
N ILE A 29 7.62 1.32 -1.59
CA ILE A 29 7.27 2.64 -1.06
C ILE A 29 7.68 3.76 -2.04
N HIS A 30 8.88 3.66 -2.63
CA HIS A 30 9.35 4.63 -3.62
C HIS A 30 8.65 4.51 -4.97
N PHE A 31 8.19 3.30 -5.34
CA PHE A 31 7.35 3.11 -6.51
C PHE A 31 5.98 3.77 -6.35
N LEU A 32 5.33 3.60 -5.19
CA LEU A 32 3.97 4.08 -4.96
C LEU A 32 3.89 5.59 -4.73
N PHE A 33 4.86 6.20 -4.05
CA PHE A 33 4.71 7.54 -3.49
C PHE A 33 5.67 8.58 -4.04
N HIS A 34 5.17 9.81 -4.20
CA HIS A 34 5.99 10.93 -4.56
C HIS A 34 6.99 11.25 -3.42
N PRO A 35 8.29 11.50 -3.72
CA PRO A 35 9.32 11.59 -2.68
C PRO A 35 9.17 12.79 -1.73
N ARG A 36 8.46 13.84 -2.16
CA ARG A 36 8.32 15.11 -1.42
C ARG A 36 6.90 15.54 -1.10
N LYS A 37 5.90 14.82 -1.60
CA LYS A 37 4.47 15.18 -1.47
C LYS A 37 3.71 13.96 -1.01
N SER A 38 2.78 14.16 -0.08
CA SER A 38 1.88 13.15 0.46
C SER A 38 0.83 12.73 -0.58
N GLN A 39 1.26 12.05 -1.64
CA GLN A 39 0.43 11.59 -2.75
C GLN A 39 1.13 10.46 -3.50
N LEU A 40 0.37 9.74 -4.34
CA LEU A 40 0.93 8.76 -5.26
C LEU A 40 1.95 9.40 -6.21
N ALA A 41 2.95 8.63 -6.63
CA ALA A 41 3.98 9.08 -7.56
C ALA A 41 3.39 9.43 -8.94
N SER A 42 2.37 8.69 -9.36
CA SER A 42 1.65 8.82 -10.62
C SER A 42 0.15 8.53 -10.43
N SER A 43 -0.66 8.67 -11.49
CA SER A 43 -2.07 8.28 -11.43
C SER A 43 -2.23 6.78 -11.14
N PRO A 44 -3.34 6.34 -10.51
CA PRO A 44 -3.60 4.93 -10.26
C PRO A 44 -3.48 4.04 -11.51
N GLU A 45 -3.99 4.49 -12.65
CA GLU A 45 -3.96 3.74 -13.92
C GLU A 45 -2.53 3.58 -14.46
N THR A 46 -1.70 4.61 -14.25
CA THR A 46 -0.29 4.58 -14.64
C THR A 46 0.46 3.59 -13.76
N LEU A 47 0.28 3.66 -12.44
CA LEU A 47 0.90 2.71 -11.50
C LEU A 47 0.50 1.27 -11.81
N LYS A 48 -0.79 1.00 -12.06
CA LYS A 48 -1.28 -0.34 -12.45
C LYS A 48 -0.65 -0.85 -13.74
N LYS A 49 -0.35 0.02 -14.71
CA LYS A 49 0.36 -0.37 -15.94
C LYS A 49 1.83 -0.68 -15.68
N GLU A 50 2.48 0.13 -14.85
CA GLU A 50 3.89 -0.01 -14.50
C GLU A 50 4.16 -1.21 -13.59
N MET A 51 3.15 -1.66 -12.83
CA MET A 51 3.23 -2.83 -11.95
C MET A 51 3.60 -4.15 -12.65
N LYS A 52 3.49 -4.22 -13.99
CA LYS A 52 3.81 -5.42 -14.78
C LYS A 52 5.26 -5.90 -14.63
N CYS A 53 6.17 -5.07 -14.11
CA CYS A 53 7.55 -5.44 -13.84
C CYS A 53 7.74 -6.23 -12.53
N PHE A 54 6.72 -6.28 -11.67
CA PHE A 54 6.75 -7.02 -10.41
C PHE A 54 6.10 -8.41 -10.56
N SER A 55 6.39 -9.32 -9.64
CA SER A 55 5.73 -10.63 -9.56
C SER A 55 4.24 -10.49 -9.22
N SER A 56 3.43 -11.53 -9.47
CA SER A 56 1.99 -11.50 -9.17
C SER A 56 1.68 -11.18 -7.70
N GLY A 57 2.42 -11.75 -6.76
CA GLY A 57 2.26 -11.47 -5.33
C GLY A 57 2.60 -10.02 -4.97
N GLU A 58 3.69 -9.48 -5.53
CA GLU A 58 4.07 -8.08 -5.34
C GLU A 58 3.05 -7.12 -5.98
N GLN A 59 2.50 -7.45 -7.15
CA GLN A 59 1.42 -6.68 -7.77
C GLN A 59 0.18 -6.64 -6.87
N THR A 60 -0.22 -7.78 -6.30
CA THR A 60 -1.33 -7.84 -5.34
C THR A 60 -1.06 -6.96 -4.12
N LEU A 61 0.15 -7.03 -3.54
CA LEU A 61 0.56 -6.18 -2.43
C LEU A 61 0.47 -4.68 -2.76
N LEU A 62 0.97 -4.27 -3.92
CA LEU A 62 0.95 -2.89 -4.36
C LEU A 62 -0.48 -2.38 -4.60
N LEU A 63 -1.37 -3.22 -5.13
CA LEU A 63 -2.78 -2.89 -5.31
C LEU A 63 -3.51 -2.72 -3.96
N ILE A 64 -3.24 -3.59 -2.98
CA ILE A 64 -3.78 -3.44 -1.61
C ILE A 64 -3.24 -2.15 -0.98
N ALA A 65 -1.95 -1.87 -1.14
CA ALA A 65 -1.34 -0.64 -0.64
C ALA A 65 -2.00 0.61 -1.26
N MET A 66 -2.30 0.57 -2.57
CA MET A 66 -3.06 1.63 -3.23
C MET A 66 -4.45 1.79 -2.63
N ASP A 67 -5.18 0.69 -2.37
CA ASP A 67 -6.50 0.72 -1.72
C ASP A 67 -6.47 1.29 -0.29
N ILE A 68 -5.42 1.00 0.48
CA ILE A 68 -5.20 1.57 1.82
C ILE A 68 -4.96 3.09 1.72
N TRP A 69 -4.21 3.53 0.71
CA TRP A 69 -3.94 4.95 0.48
C TRP A 69 -5.20 5.71 0.08
N GLY A 70 -6.03 5.11 -0.77
CA GLY A 70 -7.39 5.51 -1.08
C GLY A 70 -8.05 4.46 -1.95
N THR A 71 -9.37 4.42 -2.09
CA THR A 71 -10.10 3.36 -2.83
C THR A 71 -9.81 3.39 -4.34
N TYR A 72 -8.64 2.89 -4.75
CA TYR A 72 -8.07 2.98 -6.09
C TYR A 72 -7.56 1.62 -6.62
N GLY A 73 -7.26 0.67 -5.74
CA GLY A 73 -6.75 -0.66 -6.06
C GLY A 73 -7.83 -1.58 -6.63
N GLY A 74 -9.04 -1.56 -6.05
CA GLY A 74 -10.16 -2.39 -6.49
C GLY A 74 -9.98 -3.88 -6.20
N ILE A 75 -9.23 -4.22 -5.14
CA ILE A 75 -8.94 -5.60 -4.75
C ILE A 75 -10.19 -6.29 -4.19
N HIS A 76 -10.45 -7.53 -4.63
CA HIS A 76 -11.45 -8.40 -4.03
C HIS A 76 -10.83 -9.25 -2.92
N PHE A 77 -11.64 -9.60 -1.91
CA PHE A 77 -11.16 -10.32 -0.73
C PHE A 77 -10.54 -11.69 -1.07
N ASP A 78 -10.99 -12.32 -2.16
CA ASP A 78 -10.45 -13.59 -2.66
C ASP A 78 -9.03 -13.46 -3.21
N ASP A 79 -8.63 -12.30 -3.73
CA ASP A 79 -7.26 -12.06 -4.21
C ASP A 79 -6.23 -12.16 -3.07
N LEU A 80 -6.67 -11.89 -1.83
CA LEU A 80 -5.82 -11.97 -0.64
C LEU A 80 -5.42 -13.42 -0.32
N TYR A 81 -6.36 -14.36 -0.41
CA TYR A 81 -6.11 -15.77 -0.07
C TYR A 81 -5.47 -16.55 -1.21
N THR A 82 -5.64 -16.07 -2.45
CA THR A 82 -5.19 -16.80 -3.65
C THR A 82 -3.77 -16.42 -4.06
N ASN A 83 -3.37 -15.17 -3.88
CA ASN A 83 -2.11 -14.63 -4.43
C ASN A 83 -1.04 -14.31 -3.38
N LEU A 84 -1.40 -14.21 -2.10
CA LEU A 84 -0.44 -13.91 -1.03
C LEU A 84 0.06 -15.20 -0.38
N ASP A 85 1.36 -15.29 -0.13
CA ASP A 85 1.91 -16.32 0.74
C ASP A 85 1.49 -16.09 2.21
N PRO A 86 1.58 -17.10 3.10
CA PRO A 86 1.09 -16.99 4.47
C PRO A 86 1.69 -15.84 5.30
N ASN A 87 2.97 -15.51 5.10
CA ASN A 87 3.61 -14.42 5.84
C ASN A 87 3.10 -13.07 5.34
N THR A 88 3.01 -12.91 4.03
CA THR A 88 2.47 -11.71 3.39
C THR A 88 0.99 -11.51 3.72
N PHE A 89 0.20 -12.58 3.74
CA PHE A 89 -1.19 -12.56 4.18
C PHE A 89 -1.32 -12.09 5.64
N LYS A 90 -0.48 -12.60 6.53
CA LYS A 90 -0.43 -12.15 7.93
C LYS A 90 -0.10 -10.66 8.04
N SER A 91 0.87 -10.16 7.27
CA SER A 91 1.20 -8.72 7.21
C SER A 91 0.01 -7.89 6.71
N CYS A 92 -0.72 -8.40 5.72
CA CYS A 92 -1.96 -7.78 5.24
C CYS A 92 -3.04 -7.68 6.34
N ILE A 93 -3.31 -8.76 7.06
CA ILE A 93 -4.29 -8.76 8.16
C ILE A 93 -3.86 -7.81 9.29
N ASN A 94 -2.57 -7.79 9.64
CA ASN A 94 -2.04 -6.87 10.64
C ASN A 94 -2.22 -5.39 10.22
N SER A 95 -2.01 -5.09 8.94
CA SER A 95 -2.23 -3.76 8.39
C SER A 95 -3.71 -3.34 8.48
N LEU A 96 -4.63 -4.22 8.07
CA LEU A 96 -6.08 -3.97 8.19
C LEU A 96 -6.52 -3.76 9.66
N ALA A 97 -5.99 -4.55 10.59
CA ALA A 97 -6.26 -4.40 12.01
C ALA A 97 -5.78 -3.04 12.55
N TYR A 98 -4.61 -2.57 12.11
CA TYR A 98 -4.08 -1.24 12.45
C TYR A 98 -5.03 -0.14 11.95
N ILE A 99 -5.46 -0.21 10.69
CA ILE A 99 -6.39 0.76 10.09
C ILE A 99 -7.69 0.85 10.91
N LYS A 100 -8.31 -0.30 11.20
CA LYS A 100 -9.55 -0.37 12.00
C LYS A 100 -9.41 0.32 13.36
N ARG A 101 -8.24 0.24 13.99
CA ARG A 101 -7.99 0.80 15.33
C ARG A 101 -7.74 2.31 15.32
N HIS A 102 -7.17 2.86 14.24
CA HIS A 102 -6.57 4.19 14.24
C HIS A 102 -7.14 5.19 13.21
N LEU A 103 -7.86 4.74 12.17
CA LEU A 103 -8.43 5.59 11.12
C LEU A 103 -9.95 5.79 11.22
N TYR A 104 -10.70 4.87 11.84
CA TYR A 104 -12.17 4.91 11.89
C TYR A 104 -12.73 5.05 13.32
N ARG A 105 -12.05 5.81 14.19
CA ARG A 105 -12.52 6.14 15.55
C ARG A 105 -12.99 7.57 15.66
#